data_AF-A8DVY8-F1
#
_entry.id   AF-A8DVY8-F1
#
_cell.length_a   1.000
_cell.length_b   1.000
_cell.length_c   1.000
_cell.angle_alpha   90.00
_cell.angle_beta   90.00
_cell.angle_gamma   90.00
#
_symmetry.space_group_name_H-M   'P 1'
#
loop_
_entity.id
_entity.type
_entity.pdbx_description
1 polymer ?
#
loop_
_entity_poly.entity_id
_entity_poly.type
_entity_poly.pdbx_seq_one_letter_code
_entity_poly.pdbx_strand_id
1 'polypeptide(L)' 'DEDRIFTNLYGRHDWKLKGAISRGDWYKTKEIILKGPEWILKEITTSGLRGRGGAGFPTGMKWGFMNKPSDGR' A
#
# COMPACT_ATOMS: atom_id res chain seq x y z
N ASP A 1 2.51 -5.59 20.41
CA ASP A 1 1.42 -5.07 19.55
C ASP A 1 1.93 -4.23 18.37
N GLU A 2 3.24 -4.08 18.18
CA GLU A 2 3.85 -3.22 17.15
C GLU A 2 3.68 -3.72 15.70
N ASP A 3 3.39 -5.01 15.50
CA ASP A 3 3.17 -5.61 14.17
C ASP A 3 1.82 -5.24 13.53
N ARG A 4 0.91 -4.63 14.30
CA ARG A 4 -0.42 -4.26 13.79
C ARG A 4 -0.31 -3.05 12.88
N ILE A 5 -0.60 -3.23 11.58
CA ILE A 5 -0.66 -2.11 10.62
C ILE A 5 -1.79 -1.12 10.97
N PHE A 6 -2.94 -1.62 11.44
CA PHE A 6 -4.08 -0.78 11.84
C PHE A 6 -4.08 -0.49 13.34
N THR A 7 -3.30 0.51 13.77
CA THR A 7 -3.03 0.82 15.19
C THR A 7 -4.15 1.60 15.90
N ASN A 8 -4.92 2.44 15.19
CA ASN A 8 -6.05 3.19 15.76
C ASN A 8 -7.42 2.63 15.34
N LEU A 9 -7.53 1.31 15.21
CA LEU A 9 -8.74 0.65 14.70
C LEU A 9 -10.00 0.98 15.50
N TYR A 10 -9.86 1.17 16.81
CA TYR A 10 -10.98 1.45 17.72
C TYR A 10 -11.20 2.95 18.00
N GLY A 11 -10.49 3.85 17.31
CA GLY A 11 -10.63 5.30 17.50
C GLY A 11 -10.22 5.79 18.90
N ARG A 12 -9.35 5.06 19.61
CA ARG A 12 -8.85 5.46 20.94
C ARG A 12 -7.93 6.68 20.90
N HIS A 13 -7.36 6.98 19.73
CA HIS A 13 -6.53 8.14 19.48
C HIS A 13 -7.15 9.03 18.39
N ASP A 14 -6.63 10.26 18.25
CA ASP A 14 -7.11 11.21 17.24
C ASP A 14 -7.06 10.61 15.82
N TRP A 15 -8.20 10.57 15.14
CA TRP A 15 -8.33 10.07 13.77
C TRP A 15 -8.03 11.13 12.72
N LYS A 16 -7.84 12.39 13.13
CA LYS A 16 -7.46 13.50 12.23
C LYS A 16 -5.99 13.42 11.83
N LEU A 17 -5.59 14.33 10.94
CA LEU A 17 -4.24 14.37 10.36
C LEU A 17 -3.12 14.44 11.42
N LYS A 18 -3.29 15.22 12.49
CA LYS A 18 -2.28 15.33 13.55
C LYS A 18 -2.06 13.98 14.24
N GLY A 19 -3.13 13.26 14.58
CA GLY A 19 -3.04 11.91 15.12
C GLY A 19 -2.53 10.87 14.11
N ALA A 20 -2.77 11.04 12.82
CA ALA A 20 -2.19 10.18 11.78
C ALA A 20 -0.66 10.31 11.71
N ILE A 21 -0.16 11.55 11.66
CA ILE A 21 1.28 11.82 11.65
C ILE A 21 1.95 11.26 12.90
N SER A 22 1.33 11.36 14.08
CA SER A 22 1.91 10.80 15.31
C SER A 22 2.01 9.27 15.34
N ARG A 23 1.24 8.57 14.49
CA ARG A 23 1.33 7.10 14.31
C ARG A 23 2.32 6.68 13.22
N GLY A 24 2.98 7.64 12.56
CA GLY A 24 3.87 7.37 11.44
C GLY A 24 3.17 7.31 10.07
N ASP A 25 1.88 7.64 10.00
CA ASP A 25 1.22 7.84 8.70
C ASP A 25 1.89 9.04 8.00
N TRP A 26 1.98 9.01 6.67
CA TRP A 26 2.73 9.97 5.84
C TRP A 26 4.26 9.95 5.98
N TYR A 27 4.83 8.99 6.72
CA TYR A 27 6.27 8.85 6.81
C TYR A 27 6.90 8.53 5.45
N LYS A 28 7.80 9.42 4.99
CA LYS A 28 8.62 9.25 3.78
C LYS A 28 7.83 8.97 2.48
N THR A 29 6.56 9.36 2.42
CA THR A 29 5.71 9.12 1.23
C THR A 29 6.25 9.81 -0.02
N LYS A 30 6.85 11.00 0.13
CA LYS A 30 7.57 11.68 -0.96
C LYS A 30 8.69 10.81 -1.53
N GLU A 31 9.51 10.21 -0.68
CA GLU A 31 10.61 9.35 -1.11
C GLU A 31 10.10 8.06 -1.76
N ILE A 32 9.02 7.47 -1.24
CA ILE A 32 8.37 6.30 -1.85
C ILE A 32 7.90 6.61 -3.27
N ILE A 33 7.26 7.77 -3.48
CA ILE A 33 6.80 8.20 -4.81
C ILE A 33 8.00 8.38 -5.76
N LEU A 34 9.09 8.98 -5.28
CA LEU A 34 10.28 9.22 -6.08
C LEU A 34 11.03 7.94 -6.49
N LYS A 35 10.81 6.80 -5.82
CA LYS A 35 11.36 5.50 -6.25
C LYS A 35 10.70 4.95 -7.52
N GLY A 36 9.55 5.50 -7.92
CA GLY A 36 8.85 5.16 -9.15
C GLY A 36 7.96 3.91 -9.07
N PRO A 37 7.06 3.75 -10.06
CA PRO A 37 6.02 2.72 -10.04
C PRO A 37 6.57 1.29 -10.10
N GLU A 38 7.65 1.05 -10.85
CA GLU A 38 8.28 -0.28 -10.96
C GLU A 38 8.84 -0.77 -9.64
N TRP A 39 9.48 0.11 -8.87
CA TRP A 39 9.96 -0.24 -7.54
C TRP A 39 8.80 -0.59 -6.60
N ILE A 40 7.73 0.22 -6.59
CA ILE A 40 6.54 -0.03 -5.77
C ILE A 40 5.90 -1.38 -6.14
N LEU A 41 5.75 -1.64 -7.43
CA LEU A 41 5.17 -2.89 -7.93
C LEU A 41 5.98 -4.12 -7.50
N LYS A 42 7.31 -4.01 -7.54
CA LYS A 42 8.23 -5.05 -7.08
C LYS A 42 8.04 -5.32 -5.58
N GLU A 43 8.04 -4.28 -4.75
CA GLU A 43 7.87 -4.44 -3.29
C GLU A 43 6.53 -5.09 -2.94
N ILE A 44 5.44 -4.69 -3.58
CA ILE A 44 4.11 -5.29 -3.36
C ILE A 44 4.09 -6.75 -3.80
N THR A 45 4.74 -7.09 -4.92
CA THR A 45 4.86 -8.47 -5.37
C THR A 45 5.69 -9.32 -4.41
N THR A 46 6.83 -8.81 -3.94
CA THR A 46 7.70 -9.48 -2.95
C THR A 46 7.00 -9.66 -1.61
N SER A 47 6.15 -8.73 -1.19
CA SER A 47 5.38 -8.83 0.06
C SER A 47 4.40 -10.01 0.11
N GLY A 48 4.06 -10.59 -1.04
CA GLY A 48 3.05 -11.65 -1.14
C GLY A 48 1.63 -11.19 -0.83
N LEU A 49 1.35 -9.88 -0.86
CA LEU A 49 0.03 -9.34 -0.58
C LEU A 49 -1.02 -9.91 -1.56
N ARG A 50 -2.10 -10.44 -0.99
CA ARG A 50 -3.28 -10.93 -1.70
C ARG A 50 -4.48 -10.02 -1.44
N GLY A 51 -5.40 -9.94 -2.40
CA GLY A 51 -6.60 -9.11 -2.30
C GLY A 51 -7.43 -9.43 -1.05
N ARG A 52 -7.81 -8.40 -0.31
CA ARG A 52 -8.60 -8.49 0.95
C ARG A 52 -10.11 -8.41 0.74
N GLY A 53 -10.59 -8.49 -0.50
CA GLY A 53 -12.00 -8.43 -0.89
C GLY A 53 -12.68 -9.80 -1.11
N GLY A 54 -12.11 -10.90 -0.61
CA GLY A 54 -12.68 -12.26 -0.71
C GLY A 54 -12.05 -13.15 -1.79
N ALA A 55 -11.74 -12.61 -2.98
CA ALA A 55 -11.17 -13.41 -4.08
C ALA A 55 -9.70 -13.85 -3.87
N GLY A 56 -8.95 -13.18 -2.99
CA GLY A 56 -7.56 -13.55 -2.68
C GLY A 56 -6.59 -13.48 -3.87
N PHE A 57 -6.90 -12.72 -4.92
CA PHE A 57 -6.01 -12.57 -6.09
C PHE A 57 -4.71 -11.82 -5.72
N PRO A 58 -3.52 -12.19 -6.23
CA PRO A 58 -2.26 -11.50 -5.91
C PRO A 58 -2.29 -10.02 -6.29
N THR A 59 -2.10 -9.13 -5.31
CA THR A 59 -2.26 -7.68 -5.52
C THR A 59 -1.20 -7.11 -6.48
N GLY A 60 0.06 -7.51 -6.32
CA GLY A 60 1.16 -7.07 -7.20
C GLY A 60 0.89 -7.42 -8.67
N MET A 61 0.46 -8.66 -8.94
CA MET A 61 0.08 -9.07 -10.30
C MET A 61 -1.08 -8.25 -10.85
N LYS A 62 -2.12 -7.98 -10.06
CA LYS A 62 -3.27 -7.17 -10.49
C LYS A 62 -2.86 -5.76 -10.89
N TRP A 63 -1.98 -5.13 -10.12
CA TRP A 63 -1.50 -3.77 -10.40
C TRP A 63 -0.63 -3.72 -11.66
N GLY A 64 0.18 -4.75 -11.89
CA GLY A 64 1.06 -4.84 -13.07
C GLY A 64 0.33 -4.90 -14.41
N PHE A 65 -0.97 -5.24 -14.42
CA PHE A 65 -1.77 -5.19 -15.65
C PHE A 65 -1.89 -3.78 -16.24
N MET A 66 -1.79 -2.74 -15.41
CA MET A 66 -1.89 -1.35 -15.85
C MET A 66 -0.62 -0.84 -16.56
N ASN A 67 0.53 -1.49 -16.37
CA ASN A 67 1.80 -1.11 -17.01
C ASN A 67 1.98 -1.78 -18.38
N LYS A 68 1.04 -2.61 -18.84
CA LYS A 68 1.10 -3.19 -20.17
C LYS A 68 0.86 -2.10 -21.22
N PRO A 69 1.72 -1.93 -22.22
CA PRO A 69 1.37 -1.17 -23.41
C PRO A 69 0.07 -1.73 -23.98
N SER A 70 -0.84 -0.86 -24.43
CA SER A 70 -1.97 -1.30 -25.25
C SER A 70 -1.40 -2.11 -26.42
N ASP A 71 -1.80 -3.37 -26.55
CA ASP A 71 -1.39 -4.21 -27.68
C ASP A 71 -2.22 -3.93 -28.94
N GLY A 72 -2.96 -2.80 -28.96
CA GLY A 72 -3.73 -2.33 -30.10
C GLY A 72 -4.88 -3.26 -30.50
N ARG A 73 -5.29 -4.20 -29.63
CA ARG A 73 -6.44 -5.08 -29.82
C ARG A 73 -7.63 -4.68 -28.98
#